data_AF-A0A529HCC8-F1
#
_entry.id   AF-A0A529HCC8-F1
#
_cell.length_a   1.000
_cell.length_b   1.000
_cell.length_c   1.000
_cell.angle_alpha   90.00
_cell.angle_beta   90.00
_cell.angle_gamma   90.00
#
_symmetry.space_group_name_H-M   'P 1'
#
loop_
_entity.id
_entity.type
_entity.pdbx_description
1 polymer ?
#
loop_
_entity_poly.entity_id
_entity_poly.type
_entity_poly.pdbx_seq_one_letter_code
_entity_poly.pdbx_strand_id
1 'polypeptide(L)'
;LLEQAIAASSNYRADGRIRIVLVDDAPRAEANIDEDRLHQVMANLLSNAIKFSDADGTVTVKLERRDRDMLRISVIDQGAGIPEAFRSRIFGKFEQADASSTRKQGGTGLGLSIVKS
;
A
#
# COMPACT_ATOMS: atom_id res chain seq x y z
N LEU A 1 4.82 -0.51 15.82
CA LEU A 1 4.80 0.42 14.67
C LEU A 1 3.96 -0.10 13.49
N LEU A 2 4.30 -1.24 12.87
CA LEU A 2 3.55 -1.73 11.69
C LEU A 2 2.06 -1.99 11.98
N GLU A 3 1.75 -2.60 13.12
CA GLU A 3 0.36 -2.79 13.56
C GLU A 3 -0.39 -1.47 13.77
N GLN A 4 0.29 -0.41 14.23
CA GLN A 4 -0.31 0.92 14.39
C GLN A 4 -0.62 1.56 13.04
N ALA A 5 0.28 1.41 12.07
CA ALA A 5 0.06 1.86 10.68
C ALA A 5 -1.16 1.14 10.04
N ILE A 6 -1.29 -0.17 10.29
CA ILE A 6 -2.43 -0.97 9.83
C ILE A 6 -3.72 -0.52 10.54
N ALA A 7 -3.68 -0.34 11.86
CA ALA A 7 -4.83 0.11 12.64
C ALA A 7 -5.33 1.49 12.18
N ALA A 8 -4.43 2.44 11.93
CA ALA A 8 -4.79 3.76 11.39
C ALA A 8 -5.46 3.67 10.01
N SER A 9 -5.05 2.70 9.19
CA SER A 9 -5.58 2.48 7.84
C SER A 9 -6.91 1.72 7.83
N SER A 10 -7.23 1.00 8.92
CA SER A 10 -8.52 0.29 9.05
C SER A 10 -9.74 1.21 9.08
N ASN A 11 -9.54 2.52 9.25
CA ASN A 11 -10.57 3.55 9.15
C ASN A 11 -10.92 3.93 7.69
N TYR A 12 -10.11 3.55 6.70
CA TYR A 12 -10.34 3.83 5.26
C TYR A 12 -11.35 2.88 4.61
N ARG A 13 -12.41 2.47 5.32
CA ARG A 13 -13.44 1.56 4.77
C ARG A 13 -14.34 2.31 3.81
N ALA A 14 -13.90 2.42 2.56
CA ALA A 14 -14.74 2.86 1.45
C ALA A 14 -15.69 1.72 1.08
N ASP A 15 -16.94 1.76 1.56
CA ASP A 15 -18.13 1.00 1.12
C ASP A 15 -18.08 -0.54 1.00
N GLY A 16 -16.94 -1.19 1.23
CA GLY A 16 -16.75 -2.65 1.16
C GLY A 16 -16.05 -3.23 2.39
N ARG A 17 -16.25 -4.54 2.65
CA ARG A 17 -15.57 -5.22 3.77
C ARG A 17 -14.19 -5.71 3.33
N ILE A 18 -13.29 -4.79 2.98
CA ILE A 18 -11.89 -5.16 2.76
C ILE A 18 -11.31 -5.71 4.06
N ARG A 19 -10.68 -6.88 3.98
CA ARG A 19 -9.95 -7.48 5.09
C ARG A 19 -8.49 -7.09 4.99
N ILE A 20 -7.90 -6.62 6.08
CA ILE A 20 -6.46 -6.39 6.16
C ILE A 20 -5.85 -7.48 7.04
N VAL A 21 -4.82 -8.15 6.53
CA VAL A 21 -4.12 -9.23 7.24
C VAL A 21 -2.64 -8.88 7.34
N LEU A 22 -2.07 -9.03 8.54
CA LEU A 22 -0.62 -8.96 8.75
C LEU A 22 -0.05 -10.38 8.74
N VAL A 23 0.95 -10.60 7.90
CA VAL A 23 1.79 -11.80 7.90
C VAL A 23 3.19 -11.39 8.34
N ASP A 24 3.59 -11.81 9.53
CA ASP A 24 4.91 -11.51 10.11
C ASP A 24 5.83 -12.74 10.04
N ASP A 25 6.67 -12.78 9.02
CA ASP A 25 7.73 -13.77 8.82
C ASP A 25 9.08 -13.28 9.38
N ALA A 26 9.12 -12.15 10.09
CA ALA A 26 10.33 -11.61 10.71
C ALA A 26 10.08 -11.20 12.17
N PRO A 27 9.62 -12.14 13.02
CA PRO A 27 9.29 -11.83 14.40
C PRO A 27 10.51 -11.26 15.14
N ARG A 28 10.27 -10.23 15.97
CA ARG A 28 11.30 -9.51 16.74
C ARG A 28 12.35 -8.80 15.89
N ALA A 29 12.07 -8.55 14.61
CA ALA A 29 12.93 -7.71 13.81
C ALA A 29 12.90 -6.26 14.31
N GLU A 30 14.07 -5.68 14.44
CA GLU A 30 14.26 -4.27 14.80
C GLU A 30 14.97 -3.56 13.65
N ALA A 31 14.61 -2.31 13.42
CA ALA A 31 15.24 -1.45 12.43
C ALA A 31 15.22 0.00 12.93
N ASN A 32 16.31 0.73 12.69
CA ASN A 32 16.36 2.17 12.92
C ASN A 32 15.71 2.86 11.72
N ILE A 33 14.52 3.41 11.94
CA ILE A 33 13.70 4.03 10.90
C ILE A 33 13.07 5.33 11.40
N ASP A 34 12.76 6.22 10.47
CA ASP A 34 11.89 7.37 10.73
C ASP A 34 10.43 6.87 10.78
N GLU A 35 9.84 6.94 11.97
CA GLU A 35 8.49 6.44 12.23
C GLU A 35 7.42 7.19 11.43
N ASP A 36 7.53 8.52 11.35
CA ASP A 36 6.59 9.37 10.62
C ASP A 36 6.67 9.08 9.13
N ARG A 37 7.90 8.89 8.61
CA ARG A 37 8.09 8.52 7.21
C ARG A 37 7.49 7.16 6.91
N LEU A 38 7.67 6.16 7.80
CA LEU A 38 7.07 4.85 7.60
C LEU A 38 5.54 4.94 7.61
N HIS A 39 4.95 5.67 8.56
CA HIS A 39 3.50 5.88 8.60
C HIS A 39 2.98 6.50 7.31
N GLN A 40 3.67 7.52 6.78
CA GLN A 40 3.30 8.17 5.54
C GLN A 40 3.36 7.22 4.33
N VAL A 41 4.42 6.39 4.24
CA VAL A 41 4.57 5.38 3.20
C VAL A 41 3.45 4.34 3.28
N MET A 42 3.22 3.79 4.48
CA MET A 42 2.19 2.76 4.71
C MET A 42 0.79 3.29 4.44
N ALA A 43 0.47 4.51 4.86
CA ALA A 43 -0.84 5.13 4.59
C ALA A 43 -1.10 5.27 3.09
N ASN A 44 -0.10 5.69 2.31
CA ASN A 44 -0.24 5.81 0.85
C ASN A 44 -0.42 4.44 0.17
N LEU A 45 0.38 3.45 0.56
CA LEU A 45 0.28 2.10 0.00
C LEU A 45 -1.05 1.43 0.37
N LEU A 46 -1.44 1.47 1.65
CA LEU A 46 -2.69 0.88 2.13
C LEU A 46 -3.92 1.58 1.56
N SER A 47 -3.92 2.92 1.46
CA SER A 47 -5.01 3.65 0.84
C SER A 47 -5.20 3.26 -0.63
N ASN A 48 -4.11 3.15 -1.40
CA ASN A 48 -4.18 2.66 -2.78
C ASN A 48 -4.67 1.21 -2.84
N ALA A 49 -4.11 0.32 -2.02
CA ALA A 49 -4.50 -1.08 -1.98
C ALA A 49 -6.00 -1.26 -1.68
N ILE A 50 -6.52 -0.55 -0.66
CA ILE A 50 -7.95 -0.59 -0.29
C ILE A 50 -8.82 -0.05 -1.42
N LYS A 51 -8.41 1.08 -2.02
CA LYS A 51 -9.16 1.75 -3.07
C LYS A 51 -9.29 0.91 -4.35
N PHE A 52 -8.24 0.18 -4.71
CA PHE A 52 -8.17 -0.58 -5.96
C PHE A 52 -8.43 -2.08 -5.80
N SER A 53 -8.65 -2.57 -4.57
CA SER A 53 -9.10 -3.94 -4.32
C SER A 53 -10.55 -4.15 -4.77
N ASP A 54 -10.85 -5.39 -5.16
CA ASP A 54 -12.22 -5.84 -5.36
C ASP A 54 -13.02 -5.83 -4.05
N ALA A 55 -14.36 -5.78 -4.15
CA ALA A 55 -15.24 -5.86 -2.99
C ALA A 55 -14.99 -7.18 -2.23
N ASP A 56 -14.95 -7.09 -0.89
CA ASP A 56 -14.64 -8.21 0.02
C ASP A 56 -13.24 -8.85 -0.18
N GLY A 57 -12.35 -8.18 -0.92
CA GLY A 57 -10.96 -8.59 -1.12
C GLY A 57 -10.12 -8.50 0.16
N THR A 58 -8.93 -9.12 0.10
CA THR A 58 -7.95 -9.10 1.19
C THR A 58 -6.70 -8.31 0.78
N VAL A 59 -6.37 -7.31 1.59
CA VAL A 59 -5.06 -6.64 1.55
C VAL A 59 -4.13 -7.31 2.55
N THR A 60 -3.03 -7.86 2.07
CA THR A 60 -2.01 -8.49 2.91
C THR A 60 -0.84 -7.54 3.10
N VAL A 61 -0.52 -7.23 4.35
CA VAL A 61 0.74 -6.60 4.73
C VAL A 61 1.68 -7.70 5.17
N LYS A 62 2.78 -7.89 4.44
CA LYS A 62 3.78 -8.91 4.74
C LYS A 62 5.07 -8.26 5.23
N LEU A 63 5.53 -8.63 6.42
CA LEU A 63 6.87 -8.33 6.90
C LEU A 63 7.72 -9.58 6.76
N GLU A 64 8.84 -9.50 6.04
CA GLU A 64 9.76 -10.63 5.87
C GLU A 64 11.21 -10.18 5.96
N ARG A 65 12.06 -11.05 6.51
CA ARG A 65 13.51 -10.87 6.47
C ARG A 65 14.01 -11.40 5.14
N ARG A 66 14.64 -10.55 4.33
CA ARG A 66 15.21 -10.95 3.05
C ARG A 66 16.64 -11.45 3.22
N ASP A 67 17.45 -10.70 3.97
CA ASP A 67 18.83 -11.03 4.32
C ASP A 67 19.12 -10.64 5.78
N ARG A 68 20.35 -10.84 6.26
CA ARG A 68 20.74 -10.50 7.65
C ARG A 68 20.33 -9.08 8.03
N ASP A 69 20.56 -8.13 7.13
CA ASP A 69 20.42 -6.69 7.41
C ASP A 69 19.28 -6.02 6.63
N MET A 70 18.38 -6.81 6.03
CA MET A 70 17.29 -6.27 5.20
C MET A 70 15.94 -6.86 5.56
N LEU A 71 15.03 -5.98 5.96
CA LEU A 71 13.61 -6.26 6.10
C LEU A 71 12.87 -5.76 4.86
N ARG A 72 11.83 -6.50 4.46
CA ARG A 72 10.91 -6.10 3.40
C ARG A 72 9.50 -6.04 3.96
N ILE A 73 8.85 -4.91 3.73
CA ILE A 73 7.41 -4.76 3.91
C ILE A 73 6.79 -4.79 2.53
N SER A 74 5.80 -5.66 2.33
CA SER A 74 4.99 -5.74 1.11
C SER A 74 3.54 -5.42 1.43
N VAL A 75 2.89 -4.59 0.61
CA VAL A 75 1.44 -4.38 0.64
C VAL A 75 0.88 -4.97 -0.63
N ILE A 76 0.01 -5.98 -0.48
CA ILE A 76 -0.49 -6.81 -1.57
C ILE A 76 -2.01 -6.73 -1.56
N ASP A 77 -2.60 -6.20 -2.64
CA ASP A 77 -4.04 -6.14 -2.83
C ASP A 77 -4.57 -7.21 -3.80
N GLN A 78 -5.89 -7.30 -3.90
CA GLN A 78 -6.60 -8.20 -4.82
C GLN A 78 -7.50 -7.35 -5.73
N GLY A 79 -6.88 -6.59 -6.63
CA GLY A 79 -7.58 -5.77 -7.61
C GLY A 79 -7.23 -6.09 -9.06
N ALA A 80 -7.65 -5.22 -9.97
CA ALA A 80 -7.37 -5.31 -11.41
C ALA A 80 -5.87 -5.24 -11.78
N GLY A 81 -5.02 -4.91 -10.81
CA GLY A 81 -3.58 -4.75 -11.00
C GLY A 81 -3.19 -3.50 -11.78
N ILE A 82 -1.90 -3.39 -12.10
CA ILE A 82 -1.32 -2.23 -12.78
C ILE A 82 -1.04 -2.60 -14.25
N PRO A 83 -1.65 -1.89 -15.23
CA PRO A 83 -1.36 -2.07 -16.65
C PRO A 83 0.13 -1.95 -16.94
N GLU A 84 0.67 -2.85 -17.77
CA GLU A 84 2.11 -2.93 -18.05
C GLU A 84 2.70 -1.61 -18.56
N ALA A 85 2.01 -0.94 -19.49
CA ALA A 85 2.40 0.35 -20.04
C ALA A 85 2.48 1.47 -18.98
N PHE A 86 1.80 1.32 -17.85
CA PHE A 86 1.80 2.31 -16.77
C PHE A 86 2.83 2.03 -15.68
N ARG A 87 3.35 0.79 -15.57
CA ARG A 87 4.27 0.36 -14.50
C ARG A 87 5.52 1.22 -14.35
N SER A 88 6.08 1.71 -15.47
CA SER A 88 7.27 2.58 -15.46
C SER A 88 7.00 3.99 -14.94
N ARG A 89 5.73 4.42 -14.92
CA ARG A 89 5.29 5.79 -14.59
C ARG A 89 4.56 5.90 -13.26
N ILE A 90 4.24 4.79 -12.58
CA ILE A 90 3.42 4.79 -11.35
C ILE A 90 3.97 5.66 -10.21
N PHE A 91 5.27 5.94 -10.20
CA PHE A 91 5.92 6.79 -9.20
C PHE A 91 6.05 8.27 -9.63
N GLY A 92 5.57 8.63 -10.82
CA GLY A 92 5.54 10.01 -11.27
C GLY A 92 4.46 10.82 -10.54
N LYS A 93 4.72 12.12 -10.36
CA LYS A 93 3.74 13.02 -9.73
C LYS A 93 2.56 13.23 -10.68
N PHE A 94 1.35 13.14 -10.14
CA PHE A 94 0.09 13.33 -10.89
C PHE A 94 -0.17 12.27 -11.97
N GLU A 95 0.61 11.18 -11.98
CA GLU A 95 0.42 10.06 -12.91
C GLU A 95 -0.79 9.22 -12.47
N GLN A 96 -1.68 8.93 -13.42
CA GLN A 96 -2.83 8.04 -13.24
C GLN A 96 -2.99 7.16 -14.49
N ALA A 97 -3.30 5.88 -14.29
CA ALA A 97 -3.62 4.99 -15.41
C ALA A 97 -4.89 5.49 -16.13
N ASP A 98 -4.89 5.40 -17.46
CA ASP A 98 -5.83 6.09 -18.37
C ASP A 98 -7.30 6.05 -17.90
N ALA A 99 -7.93 7.22 -17.90
CA ALA A 99 -9.14 7.57 -17.16
C ALA A 99 -10.45 6.95 -17.67
N SER A 100 -10.39 5.98 -18.59
CA SER A 100 -11.57 5.43 -19.28
C SER A 100 -12.41 4.50 -18.39
N SER A 101 -11.83 3.89 -17.35
CA SER A 101 -12.54 3.06 -16.36
C SER A 101 -12.52 3.62 -14.93
N THR A 102 -11.61 4.56 -14.63
CA THR A 102 -11.28 5.02 -13.26
C THR A 102 -11.99 6.29 -12.81
N ARG A 103 -12.91 6.86 -13.61
CA ARG A 103 -13.69 8.06 -13.21
C ARG A 103 -14.48 7.87 -11.90
N LYS A 104 -14.63 6.64 -11.40
CA LYS A 104 -15.28 6.34 -10.11
C LYS A 104 -14.37 6.46 -8.88
N GLN A 105 -13.05 6.49 -9.03
CA GLN A 105 -12.10 6.34 -7.92
C GLN A 105 -11.08 7.48 -7.93
N GLY A 106 -11.50 8.65 -7.42
CA GLY A 106 -10.69 9.87 -7.34
C GLY A 106 -9.42 9.74 -6.51
N GLY A 107 -8.35 10.45 -6.90
CA GLY A 107 -7.07 10.55 -6.19
C GLY A 107 -6.20 11.65 -6.79
N THR A 108 -5.19 12.13 -6.07
CA THR A 108 -4.33 13.24 -6.52
C THR A 108 -3.17 12.79 -7.43
N GLY A 109 -2.92 11.48 -7.55
CA GLY A 109 -1.74 10.96 -8.25
C GLY A 109 -0.41 11.25 -7.53
N LEU A 110 -0.45 11.66 -6.26
CA LEU A 110 0.75 11.96 -5.48
C LEU A 110 1.21 10.79 -4.59
N GLY A 111 0.30 9.89 -4.22
CA GLY A 111 0.56 8.87 -3.18
C GLY A 111 1.82 8.05 -3.40
N LEU A 112 1.99 7.45 -4.59
CA LEU A 112 3.19 6.64 -4.89
C LEU A 112 4.46 7.48 -5.09
N SER A 113 4.34 8.72 -5.57
CA SER A 113 5.50 9.61 -5.67
C SER A 113 6.09 9.96 -4.30
N ILE A 114 5.25 10.06 -3.26
CA ILE A 114 5.67 10.26 -1.86
C ILE A 114 6.37 9.02 -1.32
N VAL A 115 5.88 7.82 -1.66
CA VAL A 115 6.48 6.54 -1.25
C VAL A 115 7.92 6.39 -1.74
N LYS A 116 8.21 6.87 -2.96
CA LYS A 116 9.55 6.76 -3.56
C LYS A 116 10.57 7.77 -3.01
N SER A 117 10.11 8.99 -2.73
CA SER A 117 10.97 10.07 -2.21
C SER A 117 11.44 9.82 -0.78
#